data_AF-A0A3D4ZNH6-F1
#
_entry.id   AF-A0A3D4ZNH6-F1
#
_cell.length_a   1.000
_cell.length_b   1.000
_cell.length_c   1.000
_cell.angle_alpha   90.00
_cell.angle_beta   90.00
_cell.angle_gamma   90.00
#
_symmetry.space_group_name_H-M   'P 1'
#
loop_
_entity.id
_entity.type
_entity.pdbx_description
1 polymer ?
#
loop_
_entity_poly.entity_id
_entity_poly.type
_entity_poly.pdbx_seq_one_letter_code
_entity_poly.pdbx_strand_id
1 'polypeptide(L)'
;MSWSTELFQTSKPIIGLLHLDPLPGDPFYEGSMEQIIENARQDLEALQKGGVDGVLMTNEFSGPFFTDTPKPVFGAMCRIFGEIRHLFTVPYGVETIADGEGCVEICAATGASFTRCLFTGAWAGDTGLQQRNIARTLRLRRELDLDDLKLCYFINGEGTTPMDSRPLAQKAKSLLSGCRAECLVVSGPGPGSQPDVSQIVEVKEVAGSTPVFCGTGCNEKNCEAILAVSDGAFVGSAFKKDGVFTGRIDEERVARFMQKAKALRKD
;
A
#
# COMPACT_ATOMS: atom_id res chain seq x y z
N MET A 1 -4.72 -18.94 11.56
CA MET A 1 -3.75 -17.86 11.24
C MET A 1 -4.45 -16.86 10.33
N SER A 2 -3.93 -15.64 10.18
CA SER A 2 -4.49 -14.68 9.23
C SER A 2 -3.96 -14.97 7.81
N TRP A 3 -4.69 -14.56 6.78
CA TRP A 3 -4.21 -14.68 5.39
C TRP A 3 -2.85 -14.02 5.19
N SER A 4 -2.57 -12.94 5.94
CA SER A 4 -1.31 -12.20 5.87
C SER A 4 -0.13 -13.07 6.30
N THR A 5 -0.27 -13.82 7.40
CA THR A 5 0.79 -14.73 7.85
C THR A 5 0.98 -15.87 6.87
N GLU A 6 -0.08 -16.37 6.23
CA GLU A 6 0.00 -17.40 5.21
C GLU A 6 0.64 -16.88 3.91
N LEU A 7 0.34 -15.66 3.47
CA LEU A 7 0.92 -15.10 2.26
C LEU A 7 2.41 -14.78 2.45
N PHE A 8 2.74 -14.06 3.53
CA PHE A 8 4.09 -13.53 3.75
C PHE A 8 4.99 -14.43 4.59
N GLN A 9 4.46 -15.54 5.12
CA GLN A 9 5.19 -16.50 5.97
C GLN A 9 5.80 -15.86 7.23
N THR A 10 5.18 -14.79 7.74
CA THR A 10 5.58 -14.14 8.99
C THR A 10 4.40 -13.41 9.65
N SER A 11 4.48 -13.27 10.98
CA SER A 11 3.53 -12.56 11.84
C SER A 11 3.60 -11.04 11.76
N LYS A 12 4.71 -10.48 11.24
CA LYS A 12 4.94 -9.02 11.11
C LYS A 12 5.57 -8.68 9.76
N PRO A 13 4.88 -8.92 8.63
CA PRO A 13 5.39 -8.60 7.32
C PRO A 13 5.63 -7.11 7.13
N ILE A 14 6.73 -6.83 6.44
CA ILE A 14 7.11 -5.50 5.98
C ILE A 14 7.00 -5.50 4.46
N ILE A 15 6.09 -4.66 3.97
CA ILE A 15 5.79 -4.53 2.54
C ILE A 15 6.53 -3.29 2.05
N GLY A 16 7.56 -3.50 1.23
CA GLY A 16 8.31 -2.43 0.60
C GLY A 16 7.47 -1.74 -0.49
N LEU A 17 7.38 -0.42 -0.45
CA LEU A 17 6.69 0.34 -1.49
C LEU A 17 7.64 0.62 -2.66
N LEU A 18 7.34 0.01 -3.81
CA LEU A 18 8.00 0.29 -5.07
C LEU A 18 7.29 1.47 -5.75
N HIS A 19 7.74 2.67 -5.43
CA HIS A 19 7.21 3.91 -6.01
C HIS A 19 7.69 4.04 -7.45
N LEU A 20 6.76 4.04 -8.39
CA LEU A 20 7.07 4.33 -9.78
C LEU A 20 7.33 5.84 -9.94
N ASP A 21 8.31 6.16 -10.79
CA ASP A 21 8.54 7.53 -11.25
C ASP A 21 7.30 8.06 -12.00
N PRO A 22 7.17 9.39 -12.21
CA PRO A 22 6.10 9.94 -13.04
C PRO A 22 5.99 9.19 -14.38
N LEU A 23 4.76 8.91 -14.81
CA LEU A 23 4.41 8.04 -15.92
C LEU A 23 3.85 8.84 -17.11
N PRO A 24 3.88 8.29 -18.34
CA PRO A 24 3.29 8.96 -19.49
C PRO A 24 1.83 9.36 -19.26
N GLY A 25 1.55 10.65 -19.44
CA GLY A 25 0.25 11.26 -19.13
C GLY A 25 0.24 12.10 -17.85
N ASP A 26 1.23 11.92 -16.98
CA ASP A 26 1.36 12.71 -15.76
C ASP A 26 1.88 14.13 -16.06
N PRO A 27 1.48 15.15 -15.28
CA PRO A 27 1.93 16.53 -15.48
C PRO A 27 3.45 16.72 -15.36
N PHE A 28 4.13 15.87 -14.60
CA PHE A 28 5.56 15.96 -14.29
C PHE A 28 6.36 14.80 -14.88
N TYR A 29 5.82 14.14 -15.91
CA TYR A 29 6.54 13.11 -16.65
C TYR A 29 7.75 13.69 -17.39
N GLU A 30 8.93 13.15 -17.09
CA GLU A 30 10.18 13.45 -17.79
C GLU A 30 10.93 12.16 -18.12
N GLY A 31 11.72 12.17 -19.19
CA GLY A 31 12.55 11.03 -19.58
C GLY A 31 11.82 10.02 -20.47
N SER A 32 12.11 8.73 -20.27
CA SER A 32 11.60 7.64 -21.11
C SER A 32 11.06 6.48 -20.28
N MET A 33 10.15 5.70 -20.89
CA MET A 33 9.64 4.49 -20.28
C MET A 33 10.75 3.49 -19.94
N GLU A 34 11.79 3.41 -20.77
CA GLU A 34 12.93 2.52 -20.54
C GLU A 34 13.69 2.90 -19.26
N GLN A 35 13.86 4.20 -18.99
CA GLN A 35 14.47 4.67 -17.75
C GLN A 35 13.62 4.33 -16.53
N ILE A 36 12.29 4.48 -16.63
CA ILE A 36 11.37 4.18 -15.53
C ILE A 36 11.37 2.67 -15.22
N ILE A 37 11.41 1.82 -16.24
CA ILE A 37 11.51 0.37 -16.09
C ILE A 37 12.82 0.02 -15.39
N GLU A 38 13.94 0.59 -15.82
CA GLU A 38 15.25 0.32 -15.23
C GLU A 38 15.32 0.81 -13.77
N ASN A 39 14.77 1.98 -13.49
CA ASN A 39 14.63 2.50 -12.14
C ASN A 39 13.81 1.53 -11.26
N ALA A 40 12.61 1.15 -11.71
CA ALA A 40 11.74 0.21 -10.99
C ALA A 40 12.44 -1.15 -10.75
N ARG A 41 13.21 -1.63 -11.72
CA ARG A 41 14.04 -2.84 -11.61
C ARG A 41 15.06 -2.72 -10.47
N GLN A 42 15.82 -1.62 -10.44
CA GLN A 42 16.84 -1.38 -9.42
C GLN A 42 16.25 -1.28 -8.01
N ASP A 43 15.14 -0.54 -7.86
CA ASP A 43 14.47 -0.38 -6.56
C ASP A 43 13.85 -1.71 -6.09
N LEU A 44 13.25 -2.49 -6.99
CA LEU A 44 12.73 -3.82 -6.68
C LEU A 44 13.86 -4.74 -6.15
N GLU A 45 15.00 -4.78 -6.83
CA GLU A 45 16.15 -5.57 -6.39
C GLU A 45 16.64 -5.13 -5.01
N ALA A 46 16.77 -3.82 -4.77
CA ALA A 46 17.22 -3.29 -3.49
C ALA A 46 16.24 -3.61 -2.34
N LEU A 47 14.94 -3.51 -2.58
CA LEU A 47 13.91 -3.91 -1.60
C LEU A 47 14.06 -5.40 -1.23
N GLN A 48 14.16 -6.28 -2.24
CA GLN A 48 14.22 -7.72 -2.02
C GLN A 48 15.54 -8.16 -1.37
N LYS A 49 16.69 -7.62 -1.80
CA LYS A 49 18.00 -7.90 -1.18
C LYS A 49 18.07 -7.40 0.25
N GLY A 50 17.43 -6.26 0.54
CA GLY A 50 17.26 -5.75 1.89
C GLY A 50 16.34 -6.61 2.76
N GLY A 51 15.56 -7.51 2.15
CA GLY A 51 14.85 -8.58 2.84
C GLY A 51 13.43 -8.23 3.26
N VAL A 52 12.73 -7.35 2.54
CA VAL A 52 11.28 -7.14 2.73
C VAL A 52 10.51 -8.45 2.49
N ASP A 53 9.35 -8.61 3.14
CA ASP A 53 8.55 -9.84 3.03
C ASP A 53 7.54 -9.78 1.87
N GLY A 54 7.29 -8.59 1.33
CA GLY A 54 6.48 -8.36 0.15
C GLY A 54 6.75 -7.00 -0.48
N VAL A 55 6.24 -6.80 -1.69
CA VAL A 55 6.39 -5.52 -2.43
C VAL A 55 5.04 -5.04 -2.93
N LEU A 56 4.76 -3.74 -2.81
CA LEU A 56 3.61 -3.09 -3.43
C LEU A 56 4.11 -2.09 -4.47
N MET A 57 3.84 -2.34 -5.76
CA MET A 57 4.12 -1.38 -6.83
C MET A 57 3.02 -0.32 -6.85
N THR A 58 3.38 0.96 -6.82
CA THR A 58 2.41 2.06 -6.70
C THR A 58 2.81 3.28 -7.52
N ASN A 59 1.83 3.99 -8.06
CA ASN A 59 2.01 5.20 -8.88
C ASN A 59 2.21 6.48 -8.03
N GLU A 60 2.99 6.40 -6.95
CA GLU A 60 3.18 7.47 -5.95
C GLU A 60 3.53 8.85 -6.55
N PHE A 61 4.25 8.88 -7.68
CA PHE A 61 4.65 10.14 -8.32
C PHE A 61 3.76 10.57 -9.50
N SER A 62 2.62 9.91 -9.71
CA SER A 62 1.59 10.27 -10.69
C SER A 62 0.57 11.32 -10.19
N GLY A 63 0.96 12.11 -9.19
CA GLY A 63 0.10 13.17 -8.65
C GLY A 63 0.01 14.40 -9.58
N PRO A 64 -1.09 15.18 -9.53
CA PRO A 64 -2.33 14.94 -8.78
C PRO A 64 -3.13 13.73 -9.28
N PHE A 65 -3.64 12.91 -8.35
CA PHE A 65 -4.23 11.61 -8.68
C PHE A 65 -5.67 11.71 -9.18
N PHE A 66 -6.01 10.81 -10.10
CA PHE A 66 -7.38 10.57 -10.52
C PHE A 66 -8.05 9.54 -9.63
N THR A 67 -9.37 9.63 -9.51
CA THR A 67 -10.21 8.56 -8.91
C THR A 67 -10.71 7.55 -9.95
N ASP A 68 -10.22 7.71 -11.19
CA ASP A 68 -10.43 6.90 -12.40
C ASP A 68 -9.14 7.04 -13.24
N THR A 69 -8.20 6.12 -13.03
CA THR A 69 -6.82 6.23 -13.51
C THR A 69 -6.78 6.32 -15.03
N PRO A 70 -6.12 7.34 -15.63
CA PRO A 70 -6.07 7.49 -17.07
C PRO A 70 -5.39 6.29 -17.74
N LYS A 71 -5.93 5.89 -18.90
CA LYS A 71 -5.40 4.78 -19.70
C LYS A 71 -3.88 4.86 -19.99
N PRO A 72 -3.28 6.04 -20.26
CA PRO A 72 -1.83 6.13 -20.41
C PRO A 72 -1.05 5.68 -19.17
N VAL A 73 -1.48 6.12 -17.98
CA VAL A 73 -0.88 5.74 -16.69
C VAL A 73 -1.09 4.25 -16.43
N PHE A 74 -2.32 3.75 -16.59
CA PHE A 74 -2.65 2.34 -16.41
C PHE A 74 -1.81 1.43 -17.33
N GLY A 75 -1.71 1.80 -18.61
CA GLY A 75 -0.91 1.07 -19.60
C GLY A 75 0.59 1.09 -19.30
N ALA A 76 1.10 2.23 -18.81
CA ALA A 76 2.50 2.35 -18.38
C ALA A 76 2.82 1.44 -17.18
N MET A 77 1.97 1.43 -16.17
CA MET A 77 2.13 0.53 -15.01
C MET A 77 2.10 -0.94 -15.43
N CYS A 78 1.17 -1.34 -16.31
CA CYS A 78 1.10 -2.71 -16.84
C CYS A 78 2.36 -3.08 -17.63
N ARG A 79 2.89 -2.16 -18.47
CA ARG A 79 4.14 -2.37 -19.20
C ARG A 79 5.31 -2.56 -18.24
N ILE A 80 5.47 -1.66 -17.26
CA ILE A 80 6.55 -1.75 -16.26
C ILE A 80 6.48 -3.09 -15.53
N PHE A 81 5.30 -3.46 -15.03
CA PHE A 81 5.13 -4.73 -14.35
C PHE A 81 5.48 -5.93 -15.25
N GLY A 82 4.99 -5.95 -16.50
CA GLY A 82 5.27 -7.03 -17.44
C GLY A 82 6.76 -7.26 -17.67
N GLU A 83 7.54 -6.17 -17.75
CA GLU A 83 8.99 -6.20 -17.96
C GLU A 83 9.73 -6.71 -16.72
N ILE A 84 9.30 -6.36 -15.51
CA ILE A 84 10.01 -6.72 -14.26
C ILE A 84 9.40 -7.92 -13.51
N ARG A 85 8.26 -8.46 -13.97
CA ARG A 85 7.50 -9.52 -13.28
C ARG A 85 8.36 -10.71 -12.86
N HIS A 86 9.25 -11.14 -13.75
CA HIS A 86 10.11 -12.30 -13.57
C HIS A 86 11.17 -12.12 -12.47
N LEU A 87 11.33 -10.90 -11.95
CA LEU A 87 12.30 -10.56 -10.90
C LEU A 87 11.69 -10.57 -9.49
N PHE A 88 10.36 -10.65 -9.36
CA PHE A 88 9.72 -10.75 -8.06
C PHE A 88 9.97 -12.13 -7.44
N THR A 89 10.57 -12.15 -6.25
CA THR A 89 10.85 -13.35 -5.45
C THR A 89 10.02 -13.42 -4.17
N VAL A 90 9.30 -12.34 -3.85
CA VAL A 90 8.39 -12.22 -2.70
C VAL A 90 6.97 -11.94 -3.17
N PRO A 91 5.93 -12.22 -2.36
CA PRO A 91 4.56 -11.84 -2.70
C PRO A 91 4.44 -10.37 -3.07
N TYR A 92 3.66 -10.07 -4.10
CA TYR A 92 3.53 -8.72 -4.62
C TYR A 92 2.08 -8.25 -4.71
N GLY A 93 1.93 -6.95 -4.58
CA GLY A 93 0.70 -6.21 -4.77
C GLY A 93 0.89 -5.05 -5.73
N VAL A 94 -0.22 -4.46 -6.16
CA VAL A 94 -0.22 -3.25 -6.99
C VAL A 94 -1.28 -2.26 -6.47
N GLU A 95 -0.97 -0.98 -6.48
CA GLU A 95 -1.85 0.12 -6.08
C GLU A 95 -1.90 1.21 -7.15
N THR A 96 -3.11 1.59 -7.54
CA THR A 96 -3.40 2.85 -8.24
C THR A 96 -4.02 3.81 -7.24
N ILE A 97 -3.25 4.78 -6.78
CA ILE A 97 -3.64 5.69 -5.69
C ILE A 97 -4.97 6.39 -6.03
N ALA A 98 -5.85 6.46 -5.02
CA ALA A 98 -7.20 7.01 -5.08
C ALA A 98 -8.23 6.28 -5.98
N ASP A 99 -7.81 5.28 -6.75
CA ASP A 99 -8.64 4.52 -7.67
C ASP A 99 -8.76 3.05 -7.24
N GLY A 100 -9.84 2.74 -6.50
CA GLY A 100 -10.08 1.40 -5.98
C GLY A 100 -10.47 0.39 -7.05
N GLU A 101 -11.21 0.83 -8.08
CA GLU A 101 -11.53 -0.02 -9.23
C GLU A 101 -10.27 -0.30 -10.06
N GLY A 102 -9.47 0.72 -10.36
CA GLY A 102 -8.19 0.58 -11.05
C GLY A 102 -7.23 -0.37 -10.33
N CYS A 103 -7.23 -0.38 -9.00
CA CYS A 103 -6.44 -1.33 -8.20
C CYS A 103 -6.85 -2.78 -8.51
N VAL A 104 -8.15 -3.06 -8.59
CA VAL A 104 -8.66 -4.40 -8.89
C VAL A 104 -8.33 -4.79 -10.34
N GLU A 105 -8.52 -3.88 -11.28
CA GLU A 105 -8.24 -4.10 -12.71
C GLU A 105 -6.76 -4.37 -12.98
N ILE A 106 -5.86 -3.60 -12.38
CA ILE A 106 -4.42 -3.82 -12.54
C ILE A 106 -3.96 -5.09 -11.82
N CYS A 107 -4.58 -5.43 -10.68
CA CYS A 107 -4.32 -6.73 -10.03
C CYS A 107 -4.73 -7.90 -10.93
N ALA A 108 -5.83 -7.78 -11.67
CA ALA A 108 -6.24 -8.77 -12.67
C ALA A 108 -5.18 -8.96 -13.76
N ALA A 109 -4.65 -7.85 -14.29
CA ALA A 109 -3.64 -7.87 -15.35
C ALA A 109 -2.28 -8.41 -14.89
N THR A 110 -1.93 -8.20 -13.62
CA THR A 110 -0.59 -8.50 -13.06
C THR A 110 -0.55 -9.81 -12.27
N GLY A 111 -1.70 -10.34 -11.86
CA GLY A 111 -1.79 -11.50 -10.96
C GLY A 111 -1.32 -11.19 -9.54
N ALA A 112 -1.45 -9.94 -9.10
CA ALA A 112 -1.10 -9.51 -7.76
C ALA A 112 -1.97 -10.18 -6.69
N SER A 113 -1.37 -10.46 -5.53
CA SER A 113 -2.06 -11.17 -4.43
C SER A 113 -2.80 -10.24 -3.47
N PHE A 114 -2.39 -8.98 -3.41
CA PHE A 114 -3.01 -7.97 -2.56
C PHE A 114 -2.93 -6.58 -3.19
N THR A 115 -3.74 -5.67 -2.68
CA THR A 115 -3.68 -4.24 -2.99
C THR A 115 -4.07 -3.44 -1.76
N ARG A 116 -3.89 -2.13 -1.78
CA ARG A 116 -4.44 -1.22 -0.79
C ARG A 116 -5.00 0.01 -1.49
N CYS A 117 -6.09 0.54 -0.97
CA CYS A 117 -6.67 1.79 -1.44
C CYS A 117 -7.71 2.31 -0.44
N LEU A 118 -8.12 3.55 -0.64
CA LEU A 118 -9.31 4.12 -0.04
C LEU A 118 -10.55 3.60 -0.76
N PHE A 119 -11.01 2.39 -0.42
CA PHE A 119 -12.14 1.73 -1.11
C PHE A 119 -13.52 2.21 -0.63
N THR A 120 -13.60 2.92 0.50
CA THR A 120 -14.86 3.24 1.18
C THR A 120 -14.90 4.69 1.64
N GLY A 121 -16.11 5.24 1.77
CA GLY A 121 -16.34 6.54 2.38
C GLY A 121 -16.37 7.70 1.39
N ALA A 122 -16.59 8.89 1.96
CA ALA A 122 -16.56 10.16 1.26
C ALA A 122 -15.50 11.06 1.89
N TRP A 123 -14.64 11.64 1.07
CA TRP A 123 -13.41 12.31 1.51
C TRP A 123 -13.24 13.63 0.76
N ALA A 124 -12.95 14.69 1.49
CA ALA A 124 -12.69 16.01 0.92
C ALA A 124 -11.18 16.32 0.97
N GLY A 125 -10.62 16.83 -0.12
CA GLY A 125 -9.22 17.26 -0.19
C GLY A 125 -8.92 18.06 -1.46
N ASP A 126 -7.64 18.23 -1.77
CA ASP A 126 -7.17 19.08 -2.86
C ASP A 126 -7.62 18.61 -4.25
N THR A 127 -7.92 17.32 -4.41
CA THR A 127 -8.48 16.73 -5.65
C THR A 127 -10.01 16.81 -5.71
N GLY A 128 -10.64 17.54 -4.78
CA GLY A 128 -12.10 17.63 -4.65
C GLY A 128 -12.72 16.56 -3.76
N LEU A 129 -13.99 16.26 -4.01
CA LEU A 129 -14.77 15.27 -3.25
C LEU A 129 -14.61 13.88 -3.86
N GLN A 130 -13.96 12.98 -3.13
CA GLN A 130 -13.85 11.57 -3.49
C GLN A 130 -14.99 10.77 -2.86
N GLN A 131 -15.86 10.19 -3.68
CA GLN A 131 -16.96 9.32 -3.25
C GLN A 131 -16.66 7.88 -3.67
N ARG A 132 -16.47 6.99 -2.72
CA ARG A 132 -16.07 5.60 -2.99
C ARG A 132 -17.26 4.66 -2.89
N ASN A 133 -17.34 3.70 -3.81
CA ASN A 133 -18.43 2.74 -3.89
C ASN A 133 -17.90 1.31 -3.80
N ILE A 134 -17.68 0.85 -2.56
CA ILE A 134 -17.21 -0.51 -2.28
C ILE A 134 -18.08 -1.61 -2.90
N ALA A 135 -19.39 -1.36 -3.05
CA ALA A 135 -20.29 -2.30 -3.70
C ALA A 135 -19.95 -2.50 -5.19
N ARG A 136 -19.48 -1.46 -5.88
CA ARG A 136 -18.96 -1.55 -7.24
C ARG A 136 -17.62 -2.28 -7.24
N THR A 137 -16.68 -1.88 -6.41
CA THR A 137 -15.34 -2.49 -6.32
C THR A 137 -15.40 -3.99 -6.04
N LEU A 138 -16.21 -4.45 -5.07
CA LEU A 138 -16.34 -5.88 -4.76
C LEU A 138 -17.03 -6.68 -5.87
N ARG A 139 -17.97 -6.08 -6.61
CA ARG A 139 -18.58 -6.73 -7.78
C ARG A 139 -17.59 -6.85 -8.93
N LEU A 140 -16.79 -5.82 -9.17
CA LEU A 140 -15.72 -5.86 -10.17
C LEU A 140 -14.68 -6.92 -9.82
N ARG A 141 -14.27 -7.01 -8.55
CA ARG A 141 -13.36 -8.08 -8.07
C ARG A 141 -13.92 -9.47 -8.39
N ARG A 142 -15.22 -9.67 -8.17
CA ARG A 142 -15.89 -10.93 -8.49
C ARG A 142 -16.03 -11.16 -10.00
N GLU A 143 -16.33 -10.12 -10.78
CA GLU A 143 -16.46 -10.19 -12.24
C GLU A 143 -15.15 -10.60 -12.92
N LEU A 144 -14.01 -10.21 -12.34
CA LEU A 144 -12.68 -10.58 -12.81
C LEU A 144 -12.13 -11.88 -12.18
N ASP A 145 -12.97 -12.64 -11.46
CA ASP A 145 -12.61 -13.89 -10.77
C ASP A 145 -11.43 -13.75 -9.78
N LEU A 146 -11.37 -12.62 -9.07
CA LEU A 146 -10.31 -12.29 -8.10
C LEU A 146 -10.74 -12.47 -6.64
N ASP A 147 -11.46 -13.54 -6.31
CA ASP A 147 -11.92 -13.77 -4.93
C ASP A 147 -10.76 -13.91 -3.92
N ASP A 148 -9.59 -14.36 -4.39
CA ASP A 148 -8.39 -14.50 -3.56
C ASP A 148 -7.59 -13.19 -3.40
N LEU A 149 -7.87 -12.15 -4.21
CA LEU A 149 -7.20 -10.85 -4.11
C LEU A 149 -7.57 -10.18 -2.77
N LYS A 150 -6.54 -9.90 -1.97
CA LYS A 150 -6.71 -9.26 -0.66
C LYS A 150 -6.74 -7.75 -0.77
N LEU A 151 -7.87 -7.17 -0.36
CA LEU A 151 -8.05 -5.72 -0.32
C LEU A 151 -7.68 -5.19 1.08
N CYS A 152 -6.68 -4.31 1.14
CA CYS A 152 -6.27 -3.62 2.35
C CYS A 152 -6.88 -2.22 2.39
N TYR A 153 -7.79 -1.97 3.34
CA TYR A 153 -8.65 -0.81 3.35
C TYR A 153 -8.03 0.32 4.18
N PHE A 154 -7.67 1.43 3.54
CA PHE A 154 -7.40 2.65 4.29
C PHE A 154 -8.66 3.05 5.06
N ILE A 155 -8.56 3.12 6.38
CA ILE A 155 -9.68 3.45 7.27
C ILE A 155 -9.67 4.94 7.67
N ASN A 156 -8.51 5.57 7.60
CA ASN A 156 -8.32 7.01 7.64
C ASN A 156 -7.65 7.47 6.33
N GLY A 157 -7.94 8.71 5.94
CA GLY A 157 -7.49 9.29 4.69
C GLY A 157 -6.08 9.84 4.83
N GLU A 158 -5.33 9.76 3.74
CA GLU A 158 -4.04 10.40 3.59
C GLU A 158 -4.22 11.66 2.74
N GLY A 159 -3.81 12.83 3.24
CA GLY A 159 -4.04 14.11 2.56
C GLY A 159 -5.52 14.49 2.34
N THR A 160 -6.46 13.77 2.97
CA THR A 160 -7.90 14.00 2.82
C THR A 160 -8.61 13.94 4.17
N THR A 161 -9.72 14.66 4.27
CA THR A 161 -10.56 14.70 5.47
C THR A 161 -11.79 13.81 5.28
N PRO A 162 -12.07 12.84 6.18
CA PRO A 162 -13.29 12.06 6.12
C PRO A 162 -14.51 12.95 6.37
N MET A 163 -15.54 12.81 5.55
CA MET A 163 -16.85 13.40 5.84
C MET A 163 -17.62 12.63 6.92
N ASP A 164 -17.27 11.36 7.13
CA ASP A 164 -17.76 10.56 8.23
C ASP A 164 -16.98 10.91 9.52
N SER A 165 -17.65 11.49 10.50
CA SER A 165 -17.05 11.92 11.78
C SER A 165 -17.10 10.85 12.88
N ARG A 166 -17.55 9.63 12.59
CA ARG A 166 -17.55 8.53 13.58
C ARG A 166 -16.12 8.23 14.07
N PRO A 167 -15.96 7.80 15.34
CA PRO A 167 -14.69 7.28 15.85
C PRO A 167 -14.13 6.15 14.98
N LEU A 168 -12.81 6.00 14.96
CA LEU A 168 -12.13 5.08 14.05
C LEU A 168 -12.50 3.62 14.34
N ALA A 169 -12.62 3.25 15.61
CA ALA A 169 -13.11 1.94 16.04
C ALA A 169 -14.53 1.62 15.50
N GLN A 170 -15.42 2.62 15.46
CA GLN A 170 -16.77 2.40 14.94
C GLN A 170 -16.76 2.19 13.42
N LYS A 171 -15.94 2.95 12.70
CA LYS A 171 -15.70 2.75 11.27
C LYS A 171 -15.15 1.35 11.01
N ALA A 172 -14.17 0.89 11.80
CA ALA A 172 -13.58 -0.44 11.67
C ALA A 172 -14.63 -1.53 11.83
N LYS A 173 -15.44 -1.50 12.91
CA LYS A 173 -16.54 -2.45 13.12
C LYS A 173 -17.54 -2.47 11.96
N SER A 174 -17.85 -1.30 11.40
CA SER A 174 -18.76 -1.17 10.26
C SER A 174 -18.16 -1.77 8.98
N LEU A 175 -16.87 -1.57 8.72
CA LEU A 175 -16.17 -2.15 7.56
C LEU A 175 -16.07 -3.67 7.66
N LEU A 176 -15.76 -4.18 8.84
CA LEU A 176 -15.64 -5.62 9.10
C LEU A 176 -16.98 -6.34 8.95
N SER A 177 -18.05 -5.79 9.51
CA SER A 177 -19.38 -6.43 9.46
C SER A 177 -20.13 -6.19 8.15
N GLY A 178 -20.06 -4.97 7.60
CA GLY A 178 -20.83 -4.56 6.42
C GLY A 178 -20.13 -4.80 5.09
N CYS A 179 -18.81 -4.64 5.04
CA CYS A 179 -18.01 -4.77 3.82
C CYS A 179 -17.12 -6.02 3.80
N ARG A 180 -17.04 -6.74 4.94
CA ARG A 180 -16.14 -7.89 5.13
C ARG A 180 -14.68 -7.55 4.79
N ALA A 181 -14.22 -6.38 5.26
CA ALA A 181 -12.85 -5.94 5.03
C ALA A 181 -11.84 -7.01 5.50
N GLU A 182 -10.89 -7.36 4.63
CA GLU A 182 -9.93 -8.44 4.88
C GLU A 182 -8.63 -7.95 5.52
N CYS A 183 -8.35 -6.65 5.43
CA CYS A 183 -7.24 -5.98 6.10
C CYS A 183 -7.57 -4.50 6.27
N LEU A 184 -7.20 -3.92 7.41
CA LEU A 184 -7.36 -2.50 7.69
C LEU A 184 -5.99 -1.82 7.66
N VAL A 185 -5.92 -0.62 7.09
CA VAL A 185 -4.69 0.16 6.98
C VAL A 185 -4.91 1.51 7.66
N VAL A 186 -4.10 1.78 8.67
CA VAL A 186 -4.09 3.06 9.38
C VAL A 186 -2.90 3.87 8.89
N SER A 187 -3.16 5.00 8.24
CA SER A 187 -2.15 5.92 7.70
C SER A 187 -1.85 7.07 8.68
N GLY A 188 -0.69 7.70 8.55
CA GLY A 188 -0.47 9.06 9.02
C GLY A 188 -1.17 10.09 8.11
N PRO A 189 -1.05 11.40 8.40
CA PRO A 189 -1.73 12.44 7.62
C PRO A 189 -1.20 12.61 6.18
N GLY A 190 -0.06 12.01 5.83
CA GLY A 190 0.62 12.13 4.54
C GLY A 190 1.88 11.26 4.44
N PRO A 191 2.52 11.17 3.26
CA PRO A 191 3.69 10.31 3.07
C PRO A 191 4.83 10.68 4.02
N GLY A 192 5.41 9.69 4.69
CA GLY A 192 6.48 9.88 5.69
C GLY A 192 6.05 10.53 7.02
N SER A 193 4.79 10.92 7.16
CA SER A 193 4.24 11.42 8.43
C SER A 193 3.91 10.26 9.34
N GLN A 194 4.24 10.38 10.64
CA GLN A 194 4.02 9.31 11.60
C GLN A 194 2.51 9.10 11.83
N PRO A 195 2.03 7.84 11.82
CA PRO A 195 0.68 7.55 12.25
C PRO A 195 0.59 7.75 13.75
N ASP A 196 -0.59 8.16 14.21
CA ASP A 196 -0.87 8.14 15.64
C ASP A 196 -0.99 6.68 16.10
N VAL A 197 -0.01 6.23 16.87
CA VAL A 197 0.04 4.86 17.41
C VAL A 197 -1.25 4.53 18.15
N SER A 198 -1.90 5.51 18.78
CA SER A 198 -3.17 5.31 19.47
C SER A 198 -4.32 4.92 18.52
N GLN A 199 -4.32 5.42 17.29
CA GLN A 199 -5.30 5.03 16.26
C GLN A 199 -5.12 3.58 15.82
N ILE A 200 -3.87 3.12 15.69
CA ILE A 200 -3.58 1.72 15.39
C ILE A 200 -4.11 0.83 16.52
N VAL A 201 -3.84 1.20 17.78
CA VAL A 201 -4.35 0.47 18.96
C VAL A 201 -5.88 0.43 18.97
N GLU A 202 -6.55 1.57 18.79
CA GLU A 202 -8.01 1.65 18.73
C GLU A 202 -8.61 0.70 17.68
N VAL A 203 -8.00 0.63 16.49
CA VAL A 203 -8.47 -0.25 15.41
C VAL A 203 -8.16 -1.72 15.72
N LYS A 204 -6.99 -2.03 16.28
CA LYS A 204 -6.61 -3.39 16.67
C LYS A 204 -7.55 -4.01 17.70
N GLU A 205 -8.00 -3.23 18.68
CA GLU A 205 -8.92 -3.69 19.72
C GLU A 205 -10.24 -4.23 19.16
N VAL A 206 -10.64 -3.77 17.98
CA VAL A 206 -11.92 -4.14 17.35
C VAL A 206 -11.77 -4.99 16.09
N ALA A 207 -10.55 -5.18 15.58
CA ALA A 207 -10.26 -5.88 14.32
C ALA A 207 -10.41 -7.41 14.41
N GLY A 208 -10.40 -7.97 15.62
CA GLY A 208 -10.43 -9.41 15.84
C GLY A 208 -9.21 -10.09 15.18
N SER A 209 -9.46 -11.06 14.30
CA SER A 209 -8.41 -11.76 13.53
C SER A 209 -8.01 -11.06 12.23
N THR A 210 -8.65 -9.94 11.88
CA THR A 210 -8.35 -9.19 10.65
C THR A 210 -7.03 -8.44 10.84
N PRO A 211 -6.06 -8.59 9.91
CA PRO A 211 -4.82 -7.84 9.96
C PRO A 211 -5.06 -6.32 9.95
N VAL A 212 -4.29 -5.60 10.77
CA VAL A 212 -4.23 -4.15 10.79
C VAL A 212 -2.79 -3.72 10.54
N PHE A 213 -2.58 -3.04 9.43
CA PHE A 213 -1.27 -2.60 8.98
C PHE A 213 -1.09 -1.10 9.20
N CYS A 214 0.14 -0.72 9.49
CA CYS A 214 0.59 0.65 9.39
C CYS A 214 0.77 1.04 7.91
N GLY A 215 0.06 2.07 7.44
CA GLY A 215 0.06 2.47 6.03
C GLY A 215 1.22 3.38 5.62
N THR A 216 1.62 4.29 6.51
CA THR A 216 2.70 5.27 6.28
C THR A 216 3.43 5.60 7.57
N GLY A 217 4.59 6.28 7.47
CA GLY A 217 5.30 6.85 8.63
C GLY A 217 6.11 5.87 9.49
N CYS A 218 6.09 4.58 9.18
CA CYS A 218 6.96 3.59 9.81
C CYS A 218 8.41 3.74 9.32
N ASN A 219 9.35 3.86 10.24
CA ASN A 219 10.77 4.08 9.97
C ASN A 219 11.65 3.44 11.06
N GLU A 220 12.98 3.45 10.86
CA GLU A 220 13.94 2.80 11.76
C GLU A 220 13.85 3.26 13.24
N LYS A 221 13.35 4.48 13.51
CA LYS A 221 13.27 5.04 14.87
C LYS A 221 12.00 4.63 15.62
N ASN A 222 10.91 4.35 14.90
CA ASN A 222 9.60 4.05 15.51
C ASN A 222 9.04 2.66 15.16
N CYS A 223 9.75 1.88 14.32
CA CYS A 223 9.29 0.57 13.87
C CYS A 223 8.94 -0.38 15.02
N GLU A 224 9.72 -0.40 16.10
CA GLU A 224 9.44 -1.26 17.26
C GLU A 224 8.11 -0.93 17.93
N ALA A 225 7.84 0.36 18.16
CA ALA A 225 6.58 0.80 18.75
C ALA A 225 5.39 0.53 17.84
N ILE A 226 5.52 0.80 16.53
CA ILE A 226 4.46 0.55 15.54
C ILE A 226 4.19 -0.95 15.41
N LEU A 227 5.23 -1.77 15.25
CA LEU A 227 5.10 -3.20 15.07
C LEU A 227 4.68 -3.91 16.35
N ALA A 228 4.89 -3.34 17.54
CA ALA A 228 4.32 -3.87 18.77
C ALA A 228 2.78 -3.86 18.76
N VAL A 229 2.17 -2.90 18.06
CA VAL A 229 0.71 -2.71 18.01
C VAL A 229 0.11 -2.92 16.62
N SER A 230 0.86 -3.38 15.63
CA SER A 230 0.34 -3.70 14.29
C SER A 230 0.74 -5.10 13.85
N ASP A 231 0.03 -5.63 12.85
CA ASP A 231 0.34 -6.94 12.27
C ASP A 231 1.32 -6.82 11.10
N GLY A 232 1.70 -5.62 10.69
CA GLY A 232 2.57 -5.39 9.54
C GLY A 232 2.64 -3.90 9.19
N ALA A 233 3.51 -3.56 8.25
CA ALA A 233 3.65 -2.19 7.79
C ALA A 233 3.97 -2.11 6.30
N PHE A 234 3.40 -1.11 5.64
CA PHE A 234 3.86 -0.62 4.35
C PHE A 234 4.93 0.45 4.56
N VAL A 235 6.08 0.30 3.92
CA VAL A 235 7.25 1.16 4.16
C VAL A 235 7.82 1.66 2.83
N GLY A 236 7.79 2.97 2.64
CA GLY A 236 8.33 3.66 1.46
C GLY A 236 9.54 4.52 1.80
N SER A 237 9.32 5.80 2.12
CA SER A 237 10.39 6.81 2.29
C SER A 237 11.52 6.42 3.25
N ALA A 238 11.26 5.62 4.29
CA ALA A 238 12.29 5.15 5.21
C ALA A 238 13.40 4.35 4.51
N PHE A 239 13.06 3.63 3.43
CA PHE A 239 13.97 2.83 2.62
C PHE A 239 14.70 3.60 1.53
N LYS A 240 14.33 4.86 1.30
CA LYS A 240 14.98 5.69 0.30
C LYS A 240 16.27 6.28 0.84
N LYS A 241 17.23 6.53 -0.05
CA LYS A 241 18.52 7.15 0.28
C LYS A 241 18.30 8.42 1.10
N ASP A 242 19.00 8.53 2.23
CA ASP A 242 18.89 9.62 3.20
C ASP A 242 17.46 9.88 3.75
N GLY A 243 16.52 8.95 3.54
CA GLY A 243 15.11 9.14 3.87
C GLY A 243 14.38 10.12 2.96
N VAL A 244 14.98 10.52 1.84
CA VAL A 244 14.41 11.51 0.91
C VAL A 244 13.28 10.85 0.11
N PHE A 245 12.07 11.40 0.22
CA PHE A 245 10.87 10.83 -0.40
C PHE A 245 11.01 10.62 -1.91
N THR A 246 11.68 11.51 -2.63
CA THR A 246 11.93 11.40 -4.08
C THR A 246 13.19 10.60 -4.44
N GLY A 247 13.93 10.08 -3.45
CA GLY A 247 15.12 9.27 -3.67
C GLY A 247 14.82 7.85 -4.17
N ARG A 248 15.87 7.14 -4.57
CA ARG A 248 15.86 5.70 -4.87
C ARG A 248 16.00 4.87 -3.60
N ILE A 249 15.63 3.59 -3.68
CA ILE A 249 15.77 2.66 -2.56
C ILE A 249 17.25 2.40 -2.25
N ASP A 250 17.57 2.37 -0.96
CA ASP A 250 18.89 2.04 -0.42
C ASP A 250 18.80 0.69 0.31
N GLU A 251 19.43 -0.32 -0.27
CA GLU A 251 19.43 -1.70 0.24
C GLU A 251 19.89 -1.80 1.70
N GLU A 252 20.90 -1.03 2.11
CA GLU A 252 21.41 -1.09 3.48
C GLU A 252 20.40 -0.53 4.49
N ARG A 253 19.65 0.50 4.10
CA ARG A 253 18.56 1.04 4.93
C ARG A 253 17.45 0.02 5.11
N VAL A 254 17.07 -0.66 4.03
CA VAL A 254 16.09 -1.76 4.09
C VAL A 254 16.60 -2.84 5.03
N ALA A 255 17.85 -3.30 4.87
CA ALA A 255 18.44 -4.36 5.69
C ALA A 255 18.47 -4.01 7.18
N ARG A 256 18.89 -2.78 7.55
CA ARG A 256 18.91 -2.31 8.94
C ARG A 256 17.51 -2.25 9.56
N PHE A 257 16.53 -1.76 8.80
CA PHE A 257 15.14 -1.77 9.25
C PHE A 257 14.63 -3.20 9.46
N MET A 258 14.89 -4.08 8.49
CA MET A 258 14.46 -5.48 8.54
C MET A 258 15.10 -6.24 9.71
N GLN A 259 16.32 -5.91 10.10
CA GLN A 259 16.94 -6.48 11.31
C GLN A 259 16.09 -6.20 12.56
N LYS A 260 15.61 -4.96 12.74
CA LYS A 260 14.74 -4.59 13.86
C LYS A 260 13.37 -5.27 13.76
N ALA A 261 12.77 -5.24 12.57
CA ALA A 261 11.47 -5.88 12.34
C ALA A 261 11.51 -7.38 12.64
N LYS A 262 12.56 -8.08 12.20
CA LYS A 262 12.77 -9.52 12.44
C LYS A 262 12.95 -9.84 13.92
N ALA A 263 13.65 -8.99 14.68
CA ALA A 263 13.83 -9.17 16.12
C ALA A 263 12.52 -9.12 16.93
N LEU A 264 11.44 -8.55 16.38
CA LEU A 264 10.12 -8.45 17.02
C LEU A 264 9.21 -9.62 16.67
N ARG A 265 9.61 -10.45 15.70
CA ARG A 265 8.84 -11.61 15.31
C ARG A 265 8.99 -12.71 16.36
N LYS A 266 7.94 -13.50 16.52
CA LYS A 266 7.91 -14.65 17.42
C LYS A 266 7.73 -15.96 16.64
N ASP A 267 7.99 -15.89 15.33
CA ASP A 267 7.90 -17.01 14.38
C ASP A 267 9.26 -17.67 14.14
#